data_AF-A0A2D4PB82-F1
#
_entry.id   AF-A0A2D4PB82-F1
#
_cell.length_a   1.000
_cell.length_b   1.000
_cell.length_c   1.000
_cell.angle_alpha   90.00
_cell.angle_beta   90.00
_cell.angle_gamma   90.00
#
_symmetry.space_group_name_H-M   'P 1'
#
loop_
_entity.id
_entity.type
_entity.pdbx_description
1 polymer ?
#
loop_
_entity_poly.entity_id
_entity_poly.type
_entity_poly.pdbx_seq_one_letter_code
_entity_poly.pdbx_strand_id
1 'polypeptide(L)'
;YMGRCKGGCLGLSGLREVAKEEGQKPAAMGVPKFYRWVSERYPCLSQVVKEHQIPEFDNLYLDMNGIIHQCSHPNDDDVHFRISEDKIFADIFHYLEVLFRIIKPRKVFFMAVDGVAPRAKMNQQRGRRFRSAREAEDKIKKAL
;
A
#
# COMPACT_ATOMS: atom_id res chain seq x y z
N TYR A 1 15.25 2.15 33.54
CA TYR A 1 15.47 3.32 32.67
C TYR A 1 15.24 2.91 31.21
N MET A 2 14.00 2.84 30.76
CA MET A 2 13.69 2.76 29.32
C MET A 2 12.87 3.98 28.96
N GLY A 3 13.49 4.86 28.18
CA GLY A 3 12.90 6.11 27.72
C GLY A 3 11.74 5.84 26.77
N ARG A 4 10.66 6.62 26.95
CA ARG A 4 9.51 6.70 26.06
C ARG A 4 9.98 7.11 24.65
N CYS A 5 9.93 6.18 23.71
CA CYS A 5 10.07 6.50 22.29
C CYS A 5 8.75 7.13 21.81
N LYS A 6 8.69 8.47 21.78
CA LYS A 6 7.61 9.23 21.14
C LYS A 6 7.85 9.21 19.63
N GLY A 7 7.34 8.19 18.96
CA GLY A 7 7.37 8.07 17.51
C GLY A 7 6.24 7.17 17.06
N GLY A 8 5.02 7.71 17.00
CA GLY A 8 3.88 6.98 16.47
C GLY A 8 4.03 6.82 14.96
N CYS A 9 4.53 5.67 14.50
CA CYS A 9 4.23 5.23 13.15
C CYS A 9 2.79 4.73 13.15
N LEU A 10 1.85 5.49 12.61
CA LEU A 10 0.56 4.92 12.23
C LEU A 10 0.82 3.95 11.08
N GLY A 11 0.90 2.67 11.42
CA GLY A 11 0.78 1.60 10.45
C GLY A 11 -0.58 1.72 9.77
N LEU A 12 -0.60 1.60 8.44
CA LEU A 12 -1.77 1.54 7.56
C LEU A 12 -2.69 0.32 7.84
N SER A 13 -2.72 -0.21 9.07
CA SER A 13 -3.53 -1.37 9.44
C SER A 13 -5.03 -1.05 9.53
N GLY A 14 -5.42 0.23 9.60
CA GLY A 14 -6.82 0.66 9.77
C GLY A 14 -7.66 0.74 8.50
N LEU A 15 -7.09 0.64 7.29
CA LEU A 15 -7.85 0.69 6.03
C LEU A 15 -8.12 -0.70 5.43
N ARG A 16 -7.82 -1.78 6.17
CA ARG A 16 -7.87 -3.15 5.66
C ARG A 16 -9.10 -3.95 6.09
N GLU A 17 -10.00 -3.37 6.88
CA GLU A 17 -11.17 -4.08 7.42
C GLU A 17 -12.40 -4.09 6.50
N VAL A 18 -12.34 -3.52 5.29
CA VAL A 18 -13.48 -3.54 4.34
C VAL A 18 -13.31 -4.57 3.21
N ALA A 19 -12.11 -5.15 3.01
CA ALA A 19 -11.82 -6.01 1.85
C ALA A 19 -11.29 -7.39 2.27
N LYS A 20 -12.11 -8.17 2.99
CA LYS A 20 -11.71 -9.51 3.46
C LYS A 20 -12.74 -10.59 3.12
N GLU A 21 -13.11 -10.67 1.86
CA GLU A 21 -13.48 -11.90 1.16
C GLU A 21 -12.76 -11.84 -0.20
N GLU A 22 -12.40 -12.98 -0.78
CA GLU A 22 -11.55 -13.18 -1.98
C GLU A 22 -10.05 -13.43 -1.71
N GLY A 23 -9.63 -14.66 -2.03
CA GLY A 23 -8.34 -15.27 -1.74
C GLY A 23 -7.19 -14.78 -2.63
N GLN A 24 -6.76 -13.53 -2.45
CA GLN A 24 -5.65 -12.98 -3.22
C GLN A 24 -4.29 -13.23 -2.54
N LYS A 25 -3.37 -13.88 -3.27
CA LYS A 25 -1.98 -14.09 -2.82
C LYS A 25 -1.32 -12.74 -2.58
N PRO A 26 -0.77 -12.45 -1.38
CA PRO A 26 -0.14 -11.17 -1.11
C PRO A 26 1.13 -11.06 -1.97
N ALA A 27 1.15 -10.07 -2.86
CA ALA A 27 2.34 -9.67 -3.59
C ALA A 27 3.50 -9.47 -2.59
N ALA A 28 4.60 -10.19 -2.80
CA ALA A 28 5.76 -10.17 -1.90
C ALA A 28 6.48 -8.81 -1.98
N MET A 29 6.03 -7.86 -1.16
CA MET A 29 6.75 -6.62 -0.86
C MET A 29 7.34 -6.75 0.55
N GLY A 30 8.66 -6.57 0.66
CA GLY A 30 9.39 -6.67 1.92
C GLY A 30 9.80 -8.09 2.31
N VAL A 31 10.20 -8.26 3.57
CA VAL A 31 10.58 -9.56 4.12
C VAL A 31 9.31 -10.43 4.26
N PRO A 32 9.24 -11.61 3.61
CA PRO A 32 8.04 -12.42 3.62
C PRO A 32 7.55 -12.72 5.04
N LYS A 33 6.25 -12.55 5.25
CA LYS A 33 5.56 -12.79 6.54
C LYS A 33 6.07 -11.95 7.72
N PHE A 34 6.97 -10.98 7.50
CA PHE A 34 7.55 -10.20 8.59
C PHE A 34 6.50 -9.42 9.39
N TYR A 35 5.60 -8.70 8.70
CA TYR A 35 4.49 -8.00 9.35
C TYR A 35 3.65 -8.96 10.20
N ARG A 36 3.29 -10.13 9.64
CA ARG A 36 2.51 -11.14 10.37
C ARG A 36 3.24 -11.63 11.62
N TRP A 37 4.52 -11.97 11.49
CA TRP A 37 5.34 -12.44 12.61
C TRP A 37 5.45 -11.40 13.73
N VAL A 38 5.67 -10.12 13.38
CA VAL A 38 5.74 -9.03 14.36
C VAL A 38 4.40 -8.84 15.07
N SER A 39 3.29 -8.82 14.33
CA SER A 39 1.96 -8.61 14.90
C SER A 39 1.50 -9.77 15.78
N GLU A 40 1.81 -11.01 15.42
CA GLU A 40 1.51 -12.20 16.26
C GLU A 40 2.37 -12.21 17.54
N ARG A 41 3.64 -11.76 17.44
CA ARG A 41 4.57 -11.72 18.57
C ARG A 41 4.31 -10.57 19.54
N TYR A 42 3.82 -9.43 19.04
CA TYR A 42 3.55 -8.23 19.81
C TYR A 42 2.18 -7.65 19.44
N PRO A 43 1.08 -8.22 19.98
CA PRO A 43 -0.28 -7.88 19.58
C PRO A 43 -0.67 -6.42 19.87
N CYS A 44 -0.04 -5.80 20.87
CA CYS A 44 -0.30 -4.40 21.23
C CYS A 44 0.34 -3.36 20.28
N LEU A 45 1.05 -3.79 19.23
CA LEU A 45 1.68 -2.87 18.27
C LEU A 45 0.69 -2.23 17.30
N SER A 46 -0.39 -2.94 16.97
CA SER A 46 -1.37 -2.50 15.97
C SER A 46 -2.69 -2.19 16.66
N GLN A 47 -3.27 -1.04 16.34
CA GLN A 47 -4.60 -0.65 16.79
C GLN A 47 -5.47 -0.32 15.58
N VAL A 48 -6.75 -0.69 15.65
CA VAL A 48 -7.75 -0.23 14.68
C VAL A 48 -8.03 1.24 14.97
N VAL A 49 -7.90 2.06 13.94
CA VAL A 49 -8.02 3.52 14.06
C VAL A 49 -9.50 3.88 14.23
N LYS A 50 -9.84 4.54 15.35
CA LYS A 50 -11.14 5.19 15.56
C LYS A 50 -10.93 6.70 15.46
N GLU A 51 -11.81 7.43 14.76
CA GLU A 51 -11.63 8.87 14.47
C GLU A 51 -11.28 9.73 15.70
N HIS A 52 -11.83 9.40 16.87
CA HIS A 52 -11.62 10.17 18.11
C HIS A 52 -10.38 9.75 18.92
N GLN A 53 -9.65 8.71 18.50
CA GLN A 53 -8.50 8.16 19.22
C GLN A 53 -7.16 8.37 18.50
N ILE A 54 -7.18 9.17 17.43
CA ILE A 54 -6.00 9.44 16.62
C ILE A 54 -5.18 10.52 17.33
N PRO A 55 -3.93 10.23 17.75
CA PRO A 55 -3.07 11.26 18.30
C PRO A 55 -2.72 12.29 17.21
N GLU A 56 -2.34 13.48 17.61
CA GLU A 56 -1.94 14.51 16.65
C GLU A 56 -0.58 14.19 16.02
N PHE A 57 -0.47 14.39 14.70
CA PHE A 57 0.78 14.22 13.96
C PHE A 57 1.27 15.54 13.41
N ASP A 58 2.57 15.78 13.54
CA ASP A 58 3.22 16.91 12.89
C ASP A 58 3.48 16.62 11.40
N ASN A 59 3.92 15.40 11.08
CA ASN A 59 4.44 15.04 9.78
C ASN A 59 3.78 13.77 9.26
N LEU A 60 3.27 13.81 8.03
CA LEU A 60 2.75 12.66 7.30
C LEU A 60 3.56 12.46 6.02
N TYR A 61 4.07 11.24 5.82
CA TYR A 61 4.84 10.83 4.65
C TYR A 61 4.09 9.73 3.90
N LEU A 62 3.82 9.93 2.62
CA LEU A 62 3.10 8.98 1.76
C LEU A 62 3.99 8.48 0.62
N ASP A 63 3.99 7.15 0.44
CA ASP A 63 4.52 6.49 -0.77
C ASP A 63 3.37 6.32 -1.77
N MET A 64 3.41 7.12 -2.83
CA MET A 64 2.37 7.16 -3.85
C MET A 64 2.33 5.90 -4.70
N ASN A 65 3.43 5.15 -4.82
CA ASN A 65 3.49 3.99 -5.71
C ASN A 65 2.51 2.89 -5.26
N GLY A 66 2.34 2.73 -3.94
CA GLY A 66 1.36 1.79 -3.39
C GLY A 66 -0.09 2.21 -3.68
N ILE A 67 -0.39 3.50 -3.57
CA ILE A 67 -1.73 4.05 -3.84
C ILE A 67 -2.06 3.92 -5.33
N ILE A 68 -1.15 4.34 -6.20
CA ILE A 68 -1.33 4.28 -7.66
C ILE A 68 -1.54 2.84 -8.12
N HIS A 69 -0.79 1.88 -7.57
CA HIS A 69 -0.98 0.47 -7.90
C HIS A 69 -2.37 -0.03 -7.52
N GLN A 70 -2.87 0.31 -6.33
CA GLN A 70 -4.17 -0.11 -5.85
C GLN A 70 -5.33 0.49 -6.67
N CYS A 71 -5.21 1.76 -7.07
CA CYS A 71 -6.24 2.46 -7.85
C CYS A 71 -6.24 2.06 -9.34
N SER A 72 -5.08 1.65 -9.89
CA SER A 72 -4.98 1.28 -11.30
C SER A 72 -5.33 -0.19 -11.58
N HIS A 73 -5.04 -1.09 -10.65
CA HIS A 73 -5.24 -2.54 -10.82
C HIS A 73 -5.90 -3.15 -9.57
N PRO A 74 -7.17 -2.80 -9.28
CA PRO A 74 -7.86 -3.30 -8.09
C PRO A 74 -8.11 -4.80 -8.11
N ASN A 75 -8.33 -5.41 -9.29
CA ASN A 75 -8.53 -6.85 -9.48
C ASN A 75 -7.66 -7.38 -10.62
N ASP A 76 -6.72 -8.27 -10.29
CA ASP A 76 -5.72 -8.88 -11.20
C ASP A 76 -6.27 -10.12 -11.96
N ASP A 77 -7.58 -10.33 -11.87
CA ASP A 77 -8.31 -11.49 -12.41
C ASP A 77 -9.05 -11.19 -13.71
N ASP A 78 -9.42 -9.92 -13.98
CA ASP A 78 -10.03 -9.52 -15.24
C ASP A 78 -9.02 -8.88 -16.18
N VAL A 79 -8.55 -9.69 -17.15
CA VAL A 79 -7.59 -9.29 -18.20
C VAL A 79 -8.10 -8.12 -19.06
N HIS A 80 -9.41 -7.87 -19.06
CA HIS A 80 -10.07 -6.82 -19.85
C HIS A 80 -10.49 -5.59 -19.03
N PHE A 81 -10.22 -5.53 -17.72
CA PHE A 81 -10.61 -4.37 -16.92
C PHE A 81 -9.76 -3.15 -17.29
N ARG A 82 -10.33 -2.27 -18.13
CA ARG A 82 -9.75 -0.99 -18.48
C ARG A 82 -10.48 0.11 -17.73
N ILE A 83 -9.81 0.71 -16.75
CA ILE A 83 -10.27 1.92 -16.08
C ILE A 83 -9.82 3.12 -16.94
N SER A 84 -10.69 4.12 -17.11
CA SER A 84 -10.27 5.40 -17.69
C SER A 84 -9.29 6.11 -16.77
N GLU A 85 -8.34 6.84 -17.34
CA GLU A 85 -7.35 7.60 -16.57
C GLU A 85 -8.03 8.58 -15.59
N ASP A 86 -9.09 9.26 -16.04
CA ASP A 86 -9.87 10.19 -15.20
C ASP A 86 -10.42 9.52 -13.94
N LYS A 87 -10.88 8.27 -14.04
CA LYS A 87 -11.39 7.53 -12.87
C LYS A 87 -10.26 7.09 -11.95
N ILE A 88 -9.11 6.67 -12.50
CA ILE A 88 -7.92 6.35 -11.70
C ILE A 88 -7.49 7.59 -10.89
N PHE A 89 -7.45 8.77 -11.53
CA PHE A 89 -7.10 10.01 -10.84
C PHE A 89 -8.13 10.38 -9.77
N ALA A 90 -9.43 10.27 -10.06
CA ALA A 90 -10.48 10.51 -9.08
C ALA A 90 -10.33 9.60 -7.84
N ASP A 91 -10.04 8.31 -8.05
CA ASP A 91 -9.83 7.35 -6.96
C ASP A 91 -8.58 7.66 -6.14
N ILE A 92 -7.47 8.06 -6.80
CA ILE A 92 -6.25 8.51 -6.11
C ILE A 92 -6.54 9.74 -5.24
N PHE A 93 -7.22 10.76 -5.78
CA PHE A 93 -7.54 11.97 -5.03
C PHE A 93 -8.45 11.68 -3.84
N HIS A 94 -9.46 10.82 -4.04
CA HIS A 94 -10.33 10.40 -2.95
C HIS A 94 -9.55 9.69 -1.84
N TYR A 95 -8.64 8.78 -2.19
CA TYR A 95 -7.81 8.07 -1.20
C TYR A 95 -6.90 9.01 -0.42
N LEU A 96 -6.29 9.99 -1.10
CA LEU A 96 -5.46 11.03 -0.46
C LEU A 96 -6.28 11.90 0.49
N GLU A 97 -7.47 12.32 0.08
CA GLU A 97 -8.36 13.17 0.90
C GLU A 97 -8.76 12.44 2.18
N VAL A 98 -9.16 11.16 2.07
CA VAL A 98 -9.52 10.32 3.21
C VAL A 98 -8.33 10.19 4.18
N LEU A 99 -7.13 9.87 3.68
CA LEU A 99 -5.93 9.78 4.51
C LEU A 99 -5.59 11.10 5.20
N PHE A 100 -5.64 12.21 4.47
CA PHE A 100 -5.34 13.52 5.01
C PHE A 100 -6.33 13.92 6.11
N ARG A 101 -7.63 13.65 5.90
CA ARG A 101 -8.68 13.94 6.88
C ARG A 101 -8.58 13.10 8.15
N ILE A 102 -8.10 11.86 8.05
CA ILE A 102 -7.89 10.98 9.19
C ILE A 102 -6.68 11.44 10.02
N ILE A 103 -5.54 11.73 9.38
CA ILE A 103 -4.28 12.01 10.08
C ILE A 103 -4.14 13.47 10.54
N LYS A 104 -4.64 14.44 9.75
CA LYS A 104 -4.58 15.89 10.01
C LYS A 104 -3.15 16.38 10.40
N PRO A 105 -2.16 16.28 9.49
CA PRO A 105 -0.79 16.68 9.78
C PRO A 105 -0.68 18.20 10.03
N ARG A 106 0.03 18.62 11.09
CA ARG A 106 0.13 20.02 11.51
C ARG A 106 1.25 20.83 10.83
N LYS A 107 2.31 20.16 10.36
CA LYS A 107 3.53 20.82 9.82
C LYS A 107 3.84 20.38 8.40
N VAL A 108 4.04 19.09 8.18
CA VAL A 108 4.52 18.56 6.89
C VAL A 108 3.57 17.49 6.36
N PHE A 109 3.16 17.67 5.11
CA PHE A 109 2.52 16.64 4.31
C PHE A 109 3.40 16.36 3.08
N PHE A 110 4.10 15.23 3.09
CA PHE A 110 5.07 14.86 2.07
C PHE A 110 4.59 13.65 1.29
N MET A 111 4.54 13.78 -0.04
CA MET A 111 4.17 12.71 -0.96
C MET A 111 5.34 12.40 -1.88
N ALA A 112 5.74 11.13 -1.96
CA ALA A 112 6.84 10.67 -2.79
C ALA A 112 6.37 9.71 -3.88
N VAL A 113 6.85 9.92 -5.10
CA VAL A 113 6.68 9.00 -6.24
C VAL A 113 8.05 8.43 -6.60
N ASP A 114 8.13 7.15 -6.96
CA ASP A 114 9.41 6.55 -7.34
C ASP A 114 9.93 7.16 -8.66
N GLY A 115 11.10 7.79 -8.59
CA GLY A 115 11.86 8.20 -9.76
C GLY A 115 12.81 7.10 -10.28
N VAL A 116 13.90 7.49 -10.93
CA VAL A 116 14.92 6.55 -11.40
C VAL A 116 15.62 5.88 -10.21
N ALA A 117 15.63 4.56 -10.22
CA ALA A 117 16.18 3.74 -9.14
C ALA A 117 17.65 3.33 -9.39
N PRO A 118 18.42 3.00 -8.33
CA PRO A 118 19.78 2.48 -8.48
C PRO A 118 19.80 1.07 -9.11
N ARG A 119 20.93 0.71 -9.75
CA ARG A 119 21.07 -0.53 -10.56
C ARG A 119 20.63 -1.80 -9.84
N ALA A 120 20.89 -1.93 -8.54
CA ALA A 120 20.47 -3.09 -7.76
C ALA A 120 18.93 -3.22 -7.70
N LYS A 121 18.22 -2.11 -7.41
CA LYS A 121 16.75 -2.06 -7.40
C LYS A 121 16.20 -2.24 -8.82
N MET A 122 16.87 -1.69 -9.85
CA MET A 122 16.49 -1.90 -11.25
C MET A 122 16.51 -3.37 -11.65
N ASN A 123 17.55 -4.13 -11.29
CA ASN A 123 17.62 -5.57 -11.59
C ASN A 123 16.48 -6.35 -10.93
N GLN A 124 16.15 -6.02 -9.68
CA GLN A 124 15.03 -6.65 -8.97
C GLN A 124 13.67 -6.26 -9.57
N GLN A 125 13.48 -4.99 -9.95
CA GLN A 125 12.27 -4.52 -10.63
C GLN A 125 12.12 -5.18 -12.01
N ARG A 126 13.20 -5.28 -12.79
CA ARG A 126 13.22 -5.94 -14.09
C ARG A 126 12.83 -7.41 -13.99
N GLY A 127 13.41 -8.13 -13.03
CA GLY A 127 13.08 -9.54 -12.79
C GLY A 127 11.61 -9.74 -12.37
N ARG A 128 11.05 -8.82 -11.59
CA ARG A 128 9.61 -8.83 -11.24
C ARG A 128 8.74 -8.61 -12.47
N ARG A 129 8.99 -7.54 -13.23
CA ARG A 129 8.23 -7.19 -14.45
C ARG A 129 8.25 -8.33 -15.48
N PHE A 130 9.39 -8.98 -15.66
CA PHE A 130 9.50 -10.12 -16.58
C PHE A 130 8.61 -11.30 -16.18
N ARG A 131 8.54 -11.62 -14.87
CA ARG A 131 7.67 -12.69 -14.37
C ARG A 131 6.19 -12.33 -14.55
N SER A 132 5.80 -11.12 -14.16
CA SER A 132 4.40 -10.67 -14.28
C SER A 132 3.93 -10.66 -15.73
N ALA A 133 4.77 -10.25 -16.68
CA ALA A 133 4.44 -10.28 -18.11
C ALA A 133 4.21 -11.73 -18.59
N ARG A 134 5.10 -12.66 -18.23
CA ARG A 134 4.95 -14.07 -18.58
C ARG A 134 3.71 -14.70 -17.93
N GLU A 135 3.44 -14.40 -16.66
CA GLU A 135 2.25 -14.88 -15.95
C GLU A 135 0.96 -14.36 -16.60
N ALA A 136 0.95 -13.11 -17.07
CA ALA A 136 -0.18 -12.54 -17.80
C ALA A 136 -0.39 -13.24 -19.16
N GLU A 137 0.68 -13.49 -19.93
CA GLU A 137 0.59 -14.27 -21.18
C GLU A 137 0.06 -15.69 -20.94
N ASP A 138 0.56 -16.36 -19.89
CA ASP A 138 0.12 -17.72 -19.54
C ASP A 138 -1.34 -17.74 -19.07
N LYS A 139 -1.81 -16.70 -18.36
CA LYS A 139 -3.24 -16.51 -18.00
C LYS A 139 -4.10 -16.33 -19.25
N ILE A 140 -3.69 -15.48 -20.19
CA ILE A 140 -4.42 -15.24 -21.45
C ILE A 140 -4.55 -16.53 -22.26
N LYS A 141 -3.45 -17.29 -22.40
CA LYS A 141 -3.46 -18.57 -23.14
C LYS A 141 -4.35 -19.63 -22.50
N LYS A 142 -4.52 -19.62 -21.18
CA LYS A 142 -5.42 -20.54 -20.47
C LYS A 142 -6.89 -20.13 -20.53
N ALA A 143 -7.17 -18.87 -20.84
CA ALA A 143 -8.53 -18.34 -20.96
C ALA A 143 -9.11 -18.47 -22.38
N LEU A 144 -8.27 -18.84 -23.36
CA LEU A 144 -8.64 -19.24 -24.72
C LEU A 144 -8.86 -20.75 -24.81
#